data_AF-A0A3M2DA02-F1
#
_entry.id   AF-A0A3M2DA02-F1
#
_cell.length_a   1.000
_cell.length_b   1.000
_cell.length_c   1.000
_cell.angle_alpha   90.00
_cell.angle_beta   90.00
_cell.angle_gamma   90.00
#
_symmetry.space_group_name_H-M   'P 1'
#
loop_
_entity.id
_entity.type
_entity.pdbx_description
1 polymer ?
#
loop_
_entity_poly.entity_id
_entity_poly.type
_entity_poly.pdbx_seq_one_letter_code
_entity_poly.pdbx_strand_id
1 'polypeptide(L)'
;MKRLTREELRIGALLYPPVDDVPRPRTRAECAGAARPCPWVSCKHHLYLDVNPETGSIKINFPDLEVWEMTETCSLDVADRGGITLEEVGEIMNLTRERIRQVEVHGLVKLKMSAPCAEDLGIEGPKK
;
A
#
# COMPACT_ATOMS: atom_id res chain seq x y z
N MET A 1 -2.83 11.02 -10.89
CA MET A 1 -3.61 10.64 -9.69
C MET A 1 -4.92 11.43 -9.62
N LYS A 2 -6.03 10.78 -9.23
CA LYS A 2 -7.37 11.41 -9.07
C LYS A 2 -7.87 11.16 -7.66
N ARG A 3 -8.33 12.20 -6.96
CA ARG A 3 -9.05 12.05 -5.69
C ARG A 3 -10.55 12.06 -5.96
N LEU A 4 -11.27 11.12 -5.37
CA LEU A 4 -12.72 11.09 -5.48
C LEU A 4 -13.35 12.15 -4.57
N THR A 5 -14.35 12.84 -5.10
CA THR A 5 -15.20 13.75 -4.34
C THR A 5 -16.14 12.98 -3.42
N ARG A 6 -16.68 13.66 -2.40
CA ARG A 6 -17.69 13.06 -1.51
C ARG A 6 -18.93 12.58 -2.26
N GLU A 7 -19.34 13.32 -3.29
CA GLU A 7 -20.50 12.95 -4.10
C GLU A 7 -20.21 11.73 -4.98
N GLU A 8 -19.04 11.65 -5.63
CA GLU A 8 -18.63 10.45 -6.36
C GLU A 8 -18.59 9.21 -5.46
N LEU A 9 -18.06 9.34 -4.23
CA LEU A 9 -18.07 8.26 -3.25
C LEU A 9 -19.49 7.84 -2.86
N ARG A 10 -20.38 8.81 -2.64
CA ARG A 10 -21.78 8.55 -2.30
C ARG A 10 -22.52 7.82 -3.42
N ILE A 11 -22.37 8.30 -4.65
CA ILE A 11 -22.95 7.68 -5.84
C ILE A 11 -22.39 6.27 -6.02
N GLY A 12 -21.07 6.10 -5.88
CA GLY A 12 -20.42 4.80 -5.96
C GLY A 12 -20.99 3.80 -4.95
N ALA A 13 -21.17 4.21 -3.69
CA ALA A 13 -21.75 3.36 -2.64
C ALA A 13 -23.23 3.03 -2.89
N LEU A 14 -23.99 3.91 -3.55
CA LEU A 14 -25.39 3.66 -3.90
C LEU A 14 -25.52 2.68 -5.06
N LEU A 15 -24.66 2.82 -6.08
CA LEU A 15 -24.64 1.95 -7.26
C LEU A 15 -24.05 0.57 -6.94
N TYR A 16 -23.04 0.53 -6.09
CA TYR A 16 -22.30 -0.66 -5.70
C TYR A 16 -22.25 -0.77 -4.17
N PRO A 17 -23.36 -1.20 -3.54
CA PRO A 17 -23.41 -1.36 -2.11
C PRO A 17 -22.37 -2.41 -1.64
N PRO A 18 -21.83 -2.26 -0.41
CA PRO A 18 -20.92 -3.25 0.15
C PRO A 18 -21.57 -4.64 0.16
N VAL A 19 -20.79 -5.62 -0.30
CA VAL A 19 -21.15 -7.05 -0.24
C VAL A 19 -20.32 -7.71 0.84
N ASP A 20 -20.94 -8.02 1.97
CA ASP A 20 -20.27 -8.58 3.15
C ASP A 20 -19.99 -10.08 3.03
N ASP A 21 -20.73 -10.78 2.17
CA ASP A 21 -20.72 -12.25 2.07
C ASP A 21 -19.70 -12.82 1.08
N VAL A 22 -18.86 -11.96 0.49
CA VAL A 22 -17.81 -12.41 -0.42
C VAL A 22 -16.60 -12.88 0.41
N PRO A 23 -16.25 -14.18 0.40
CA PRO A 23 -15.11 -14.68 1.17
C PRO A 23 -13.82 -14.10 0.61
N ARG A 24 -13.16 -13.26 1.42
CA ARG A 24 -11.87 -12.64 1.11
C ARG A 24 -10.74 -13.29 1.92
N PRO A 25 -9.52 -13.40 1.36
CA PRO A 25 -8.38 -13.91 2.09
C PRO A 25 -8.09 -13.02 3.30
N ARG A 26 -7.85 -13.64 4.45
CA ARG A 26 -7.57 -12.97 5.74
C ARG A 26 -6.08 -12.92 6.03
N THR A 27 -5.31 -13.84 5.46
CA THR A 27 -3.87 -13.95 5.68
C THR A 27 -3.10 -13.87 4.37
N ARG A 28 -1.81 -13.51 4.47
CA ARG A 28 -0.91 -13.52 3.31
C ARG A 28 -0.80 -14.91 2.68
N ALA A 29 -0.77 -15.95 3.51
CA ALA A 29 -0.71 -17.33 3.04
C ALA A 29 -1.90 -17.69 2.13
N GLU A 30 -3.08 -17.16 2.42
CA GLU A 30 -4.29 -17.39 1.61
C GLU A 30 -4.27 -16.65 0.27
N CYS A 31 -3.56 -15.53 0.13
CA CYS A 31 -3.56 -14.71 -1.10
C CYS A 31 -2.25 -14.76 -1.91
N ALA A 32 -1.17 -15.33 -1.38
CA ALA A 32 0.13 -15.34 -2.03
C ALA A 32 0.11 -15.98 -3.42
N GLY A 33 -0.50 -17.16 -3.54
CA GLY A 33 -0.66 -17.87 -4.82
C GLY A 33 -1.97 -17.57 -5.57
N ALA A 34 -2.76 -16.58 -5.13
CA ALA A 34 -4.00 -16.21 -5.80
C ALA A 34 -3.73 -15.50 -7.13
N ALA A 35 -4.80 -15.29 -7.93
CA ALA A 35 -4.69 -14.62 -9.23
C ALA A 35 -4.02 -13.24 -9.14
N ARG A 36 -3.30 -12.90 -10.21
CA ARG A 36 -2.73 -11.57 -10.46
C ARG A 36 -3.15 -11.10 -11.85
N PRO A 37 -3.45 -9.80 -12.06
CA PRO A 37 -3.56 -8.71 -11.08
C PRO A 37 -4.56 -8.99 -9.94
N CYS A 38 -4.27 -8.52 -8.72
CA CYS A 38 -5.05 -8.88 -7.53
C CYS A 38 -6.47 -8.29 -7.61
N PRO A 39 -7.54 -9.09 -7.45
CA PRO A 39 -8.91 -8.58 -7.52
C PRO A 39 -9.33 -7.81 -6.25
N TRP A 40 -8.59 -7.96 -5.15
CA TRP A 40 -8.94 -7.40 -3.85
C TRP A 40 -8.47 -5.94 -3.70
N VAL A 41 -9.03 -5.04 -4.51
CA VAL A 41 -8.71 -3.60 -4.52
C VAL A 41 -8.94 -2.88 -3.19
N SER A 42 -9.77 -3.43 -2.31
CA SER A 42 -10.03 -2.91 -0.96
C SER A 42 -8.98 -3.34 0.08
N CYS A 43 -8.03 -4.21 -0.29
CA CYS A 43 -6.94 -4.62 0.59
C CYS A 43 -6.01 -3.43 0.88
N LYS A 44 -5.59 -3.27 2.14
CA LYS A 44 -4.65 -2.21 2.57
C LYS A 44 -3.29 -2.24 1.88
N HIS A 45 -2.93 -3.37 1.25
CA HIS A 45 -1.67 -3.55 0.54
C HIS A 45 -1.79 -3.31 -0.97
N HIS A 46 -3.01 -3.06 -1.46
CA HIS A 46 -3.27 -2.90 -2.89
C HIS A 46 -2.73 -1.58 -3.41
N LEU A 47 -2.09 -1.58 -4.57
CA LEU A 47 -1.38 -0.42 -5.12
C LEU A 47 -2.26 0.51 -5.98
N TYR A 48 -3.50 0.09 -6.29
CA TYR A 48 -4.44 0.88 -7.11
C TYR A 48 -5.01 2.11 -6.39
N LEU A 49 -5.32 1.96 -5.09
CA LEU A 49 -6.04 2.96 -4.29
C LEU A 49 -5.26 3.29 -3.02
N ASP A 50 -5.14 4.58 -2.72
CA ASP A 50 -4.77 5.06 -1.39
C ASP A 50 -6.01 5.58 -0.66
N VAL A 51 -6.31 4.99 0.49
CA VAL A 51 -7.42 5.38 1.36
C VAL A 51 -6.86 6.07 2.59
N ASN A 52 -7.32 7.28 2.88
CA ASN A 52 -7.03 7.94 4.14
C ASN A 52 -7.88 7.30 5.26
N PRO A 53 -7.27 6.69 6.30
CA PRO A 53 -8.01 5.98 7.34
C PRO A 53 -8.83 6.91 8.25
N GLU A 54 -8.45 8.18 8.36
CA GLU A 54 -9.14 9.16 9.22
C GLU A 54 -10.32 9.82 8.50
N THR A 55 -10.12 10.19 7.23
CA THR A 55 -11.11 10.97 6.47
C THR A 55 -11.93 10.14 5.50
N GLY A 56 -11.52 8.90 5.22
CA GLY A 56 -12.12 8.04 4.21
C GLY A 56 -11.90 8.51 2.77
N SER A 57 -11.07 9.53 2.53
CA SER A 57 -10.81 10.02 1.17
C SER A 57 -10.07 8.97 0.35
N ILE A 58 -10.54 8.69 -0.86
CA ILE A 58 -9.93 7.73 -1.78
C ILE A 58 -9.19 8.47 -2.90
N LYS A 59 -7.95 8.04 -3.15
CA LYS A 59 -7.11 8.51 -4.25
C LYS A 59 -6.77 7.32 -5.15
N ILE A 60 -7.08 7.44 -6.44
CA ILE A 60 -6.69 6.50 -7.48
C ILE A 60 -5.30 6.89 -7.99
N ASN A 61 -4.36 5.96 -7.91
CA ASN A 61 -2.96 6.21 -8.29
C ASN A 61 -2.83 6.41 -9.81
N PHE A 62 -3.43 5.52 -10.60
CA PHE A 62 -3.46 5.57 -12.07
C PHE A 62 -4.92 5.66 -12.54
N PRO A 63 -5.47 6.87 -12.73
CA PRO A 63 -6.86 7.03 -13.17
C PRO A 63 -7.12 6.53 -14.59
N ASP A 64 -6.06 6.42 -15.39
CA ASP A 64 -6.10 6.05 -16.81
C ASP A 64 -5.82 4.55 -17.03
N LEU A 65 -5.59 3.78 -15.97
CA LEU A 65 -5.37 2.34 -16.03
C LEU A 65 -6.42 1.62 -15.18
N GLU A 66 -6.96 0.55 -15.74
CA GLU A 66 -7.78 -0.39 -15.00
C GLU A 66 -6.90 -1.37 -14.21
N VAL A 67 -7.49 -2.02 -13.20
CA VAL A 67 -6.77 -2.90 -12.28
C VAL A 67 -6.06 -4.06 -13.01
N TRP A 68 -6.68 -4.58 -14.08
CA TRP A 68 -6.11 -5.67 -14.87
C TRP A 68 -5.00 -5.23 -15.82
N GLU A 69 -4.78 -3.93 -15.99
CA GLU A 69 -3.71 -3.35 -16.81
C GLU A 69 -2.47 -3.01 -15.96
N MET A 70 -2.59 -3.06 -14.63
CA MET A 70 -1.49 -2.77 -13.71
C MET A 70 -0.45 -3.89 -13.70
N THR A 71 0.81 -3.53 -13.86
CA THR A 71 1.96 -4.44 -13.71
C THR A 71 2.08 -4.97 -12.27
N GLU A 72 1.92 -4.08 -11.29
CA GLU A 72 2.05 -4.39 -9.87
C GLU A 72 0.78 -4.00 -9.12
N THR A 73 0.19 -4.94 -8.39
CA THR A 73 -1.06 -4.70 -7.64
C THR A 73 -0.90 -4.83 -6.13
N CYS A 74 0.21 -5.39 -5.64
CA CYS A 74 0.40 -5.68 -4.21
C CYS A 74 1.78 -5.21 -3.72
N SER A 75 1.79 -4.34 -2.71
CA SER A 75 3.03 -3.87 -2.08
C SER A 75 3.83 -4.97 -1.41
N LEU A 76 3.18 -6.03 -0.91
CA LEU A 76 3.88 -7.18 -0.33
C LEU A 76 4.60 -8.02 -1.39
N ASP A 77 3.99 -8.21 -2.57
CA ASP A 77 4.65 -8.95 -3.66
C ASP A 77 5.88 -8.21 -4.18
N VAL A 78 5.82 -6.87 -4.20
CA VAL A 78 6.96 -6.02 -4.53
C VAL A 78 8.05 -6.11 -3.46
N ALA A 79 7.67 -6.09 -2.17
CA ALA A 79 8.62 -6.19 -1.06
C ALA A 79 9.32 -7.55 -0.99
N ASP A 80 8.63 -8.65 -1.30
CA ASP A 80 9.18 -10.01 -1.30
C ASP A 80 10.34 -10.20 -2.28
N ARG A 81 10.53 -9.30 -3.27
CA ARG A 81 11.63 -9.37 -4.27
C ARG A 81 13.01 -8.98 -3.73
N GLY A 82 13.08 -8.40 -2.54
CA GLY A 82 14.37 -8.09 -1.91
C GLY A 82 14.96 -6.73 -2.30
N GLY A 83 14.16 -5.68 -2.17
CA GLY A 83 14.57 -4.29 -2.36
C GLY A 83 14.38 -3.78 -3.78
N ILE A 84 13.93 -2.52 -3.88
CA ILE A 84 13.72 -1.81 -5.14
C ILE A 84 14.19 -0.36 -4.97
N THR A 85 14.50 0.31 -6.08
CA THR A 85 14.96 1.69 -6.10
C THR A 85 13.83 2.68 -5.83
N LEU A 86 14.16 3.91 -5.44
CA LEU A 86 13.17 4.97 -5.19
C LEU A 86 12.41 5.36 -6.47
N GLU A 87 13.08 5.24 -7.61
CA GLU A 87 12.54 5.45 -8.95
C GLU A 87 11.47 4.39 -9.27
N GLU A 88 11.79 3.11 -9.09
CA GLU A 88 10.83 2.01 -9.31
C GLU A 88 9.61 2.13 -8.38
N VAL A 89 9.80 2.47 -7.10
CA VAL A 89 8.66 2.74 -6.19
C VAL A 89 7.81 3.89 -6.71
N GLY A 90 8.46 4.94 -7.21
CA GLY A 90 7.78 6.11 -7.78
C GLY A 90 6.92 5.75 -8.99
N GLU A 91 7.46 4.94 -9.90
CA GLU A 91 6.75 4.41 -11.06
C GLU A 91 5.58 3.53 -10.65
N ILE A 92 5.73 2.68 -9.63
CA ILE A 92 4.68 1.78 -9.13
C ILE A 92 3.53 2.55 -8.45
N MET A 93 3.82 3.66 -7.75
CA MET A 93 2.82 4.40 -6.97
C MET A 93 2.33 5.69 -7.64
N ASN A 94 2.80 5.99 -8.85
CA ASN A 94 2.58 7.28 -9.53
C ASN A 94 3.01 8.49 -8.67
N LEU A 95 4.20 8.39 -8.09
CA LEU A 95 4.80 9.42 -7.24
C LEU A 95 6.17 9.82 -7.78
N THR A 96 6.57 11.05 -7.54
CA THR A 96 7.93 11.47 -7.90
C THR A 96 8.94 10.78 -7.00
N ARG A 97 10.13 10.51 -7.53
CA ARG A 97 11.28 9.98 -6.77
C ARG A 97 11.53 10.77 -5.48
N GLU A 98 11.50 12.10 -5.55
CA GLU A 98 11.71 12.96 -4.37
C GLU A 98 10.60 12.75 -3.32
N ARG A 99 9.36 12.53 -3.75
CA ARG A 99 8.28 12.23 -2.83
C ARG A 99 8.49 10.89 -2.12
N ILE A 100 8.94 9.86 -2.82
CA ILE A 100 9.29 8.56 -2.22
C ILE A 100 10.43 8.74 -1.22
N ARG A 101 11.49 9.47 -1.58
CA ARG A 101 12.60 9.78 -0.68
C ARG A 101 12.14 10.43 0.63
N GLN A 102 11.21 11.39 0.55
CA GLN A 102 10.62 12.01 1.74
C GLN A 102 9.86 11.02 2.61
N VAL A 103 9.06 10.15 2.00
CA VAL A 103 8.31 9.11 2.70
C VAL A 103 9.25 8.13 3.38
N GLU A 104 10.31 7.69 2.71
CA GLU A 104 11.35 6.82 3.26
C GLU A 104 12.02 7.45 4.48
N VAL A 105 12.50 8.70 4.36
CA VAL A 105 13.15 9.41 5.48
C VAL A 105 12.21 9.53 6.67
N HIS A 106 10.95 9.91 6.46
CA HIS A 106 9.96 9.97 7.53
C HIS A 106 9.67 8.59 8.14
N GLY A 107 9.61 7.54 7.32
CA GLY A 107 9.43 6.16 7.75
C GLY A 107 10.57 5.69 8.64
N LEU A 108 11.82 5.93 8.23
CA LEU A 108 13.02 5.59 9.00
C LEU A 108 13.06 6.30 10.35
N VAL A 109 12.64 7.57 10.43
CA VAL A 109 12.53 8.29 11.70
C VAL A 109 11.51 7.62 12.63
N LYS A 110 10.31 7.29 12.12
CA LYS A 110 9.29 6.61 12.92
C LYS A 110 9.77 5.24 13.42
N LEU A 111 10.43 4.47 12.56
CA LEU A 111 11.01 3.18 12.95
C LEU A 111 12.05 3.33 14.05
N LYS A 112 12.93 4.34 13.98
CA LYS A 112 13.90 4.61 15.05
C LYS A 112 13.25 4.99 16.37
N MET A 113 12.11 5.69 16.34
CA MET A 113 11.38 6.09 17.55
C MET A 113 10.56 4.95 18.17
N SER A 114 10.11 4.00 17.36
CA SER A 114 9.32 2.84 17.79
C SER A 114 10.15 1.58 18.01
N ALA A 115 11.39 1.55 17.53
CA ALA A 115 12.29 0.46 17.78
C ALA A 115 12.65 0.43 19.29
N PRO A 116 12.55 -0.72 19.95
CA PRO A 116 13.13 -0.89 21.29
C PRO A 116 14.63 -0.57 21.24
N CYS A 117 15.18 -0.02 22.32
CA CYS A 117 16.61 0.22 22.40
C CYS A 117 17.37 -1.11 22.25
N ALA A 118 18.60 -1.09 21.73
CA ALA A 118 19.40 -2.31 21.57
C ALA A 118 19.56 -3.08 22.90
N GLU A 119 19.56 -2.33 24.01
CA GLU A 119 19.53 -2.82 25.39
C GLU A 119 18.26 -3.63 25.71
N ASP A 120 17.08 -3.19 25.24
CA ASP A 120 15.80 -3.88 25.43
C ASP A 120 15.72 -5.20 24.65
N LEU A 121 16.47 -5.31 23.55
CA LEU A 121 16.56 -6.51 22.72
C LEU A 121 17.68 -7.48 23.16
N GLY A 122 18.45 -7.15 24.20
CA GLY A 122 19.55 -7.98 24.69
C GLY A 122 20.70 -8.13 23.68
N ILE A 123 20.83 -7.19 22.75
CA ILE A 123 21.91 -7.20 21.75
C ILE A 123 23.07 -6.38 22.33
N GLU A 124 24.11 -7.06 22.83
CA GLU A 124 25.35 -6.39 23.26
C GLU A 124 25.93 -5.59 22.09
N GLY A 125 26.05 -4.27 22.27
CA GLY A 125 26.67 -3.38 21.28
C GLY A 125 28.12 -3.79 20.98
N PRO A 126 28.67 -3.36 19.83
CA PRO A 126 30.02 -3.74 19.43
C PRO A 126 31.03 -3.35 20.52
N LYS A 127 31.77 -4.35 21.03
CA LYS A 127 32.89 -4.11 21.95
C LYS A 127 33.93 -3.28 21.21
N LYS A 128 34.27 -2.11 21.78
CA LYS A 128 35.32 -1.20 21.30
C LYS A 128 36.66 -1.91 21.17
#